data_AF-A0A9Q9B842-F1
#
_entry.id   AF-A0A9Q9B842-F1
#
_cell.length_a   1.000
_cell.length_b   1.000
_cell.length_c   1.000
_cell.angle_alpha   90.00
_cell.angle_beta   90.00
_cell.angle_gamma   90.00
#
_symmetry.space_group_name_H-M   'P 1'
#
loop_
_entity.id
_entity.type
_entity.pdbx_description
1 polymer ?
#
loop_
_entity_poly.entity_id
_entity_poly.type
_entity_poly.pdbx_seq_one_letter_code
_entity_poly.pdbx_strand_id
1 'polypeptide(L)'
;MKRYFFAFFCCFFVYSFLFGDDSDIRSYISKMTSEEKASQVLMMSIEGEKKFPPYLSSYFDSYTPGAFILFGYNFSDTPQACAYYIKSVKQSVQNLSKSKTFIPPFFASDFEGGRVYRIRKIGSPLPSPKKIAKTLTEEEALALYTHTAEQINLLGIHLNLAPIVEKERSQGSGFLDDRIFSNDEDVLVRYAKAFISGMKKGGMLSTVKHFPGNAETDPHLSKSIIDVDQDIFYRDFINPFRRIIYGSDEVVLISHAEVSFIEKKPFCFSKIGIEKFLRNELNFKGLIITDDMAMKALKTDGRSTEDNVLLALAAGCDMVMCSEPKFKELVEVISKKMKAESDFLKRIDDAVFNILKTKIKMGIIDETCRPIEKYKFNKEKFYKAKKDAENILKNSKQSK
;
A
#
# COMPACT_ATOMS: atom_id res chain seq x y z
N MET A 1 -40.59 17.89 46.61
CA MET A 1 -39.90 16.60 46.34
C MET A 1 -39.11 16.75 45.06
N LYS A 2 -37.79 16.97 45.19
CA LYS A 2 -36.74 16.03 44.76
C LYS A 2 -36.65 15.96 43.23
N ARG A 3 -35.76 16.78 42.65
CA ARG A 3 -34.41 16.39 42.20
C ARG A 3 -34.49 15.76 40.82
N TYR A 4 -33.98 16.44 39.78
CA TYR A 4 -33.18 15.90 38.66
C TYR A 4 -32.85 17.07 37.72
N PHE A 5 -31.90 17.91 38.13
CA PHE A 5 -31.32 18.97 37.30
C PHE A 5 -29.80 18.84 37.44
N PHE A 6 -29.21 17.83 36.79
CA PHE A 6 -27.77 17.72 36.60
C PHE A 6 -27.48 16.58 35.60
N ALA A 7 -27.13 16.95 34.36
CA ALA A 7 -26.31 16.18 33.41
C ALA A 7 -26.61 16.63 31.97
N PHE A 8 -26.17 17.83 31.58
CA PHE A 8 -26.08 18.19 30.15
C PHE A 8 -24.82 18.99 29.80
N PHE A 9 -23.76 18.83 30.60
CA PHE A 9 -22.47 19.49 30.38
C PHE A 9 -21.35 18.52 30.72
N CYS A 10 -21.06 17.54 29.85
CA CYS A 10 -19.81 16.77 29.89
C CYS A 10 -19.46 15.95 28.63
N CYS A 11 -20.12 16.18 27.49
CA CYS A 11 -19.78 15.45 26.24
C CYS A 11 -19.15 16.31 25.14
N PHE A 12 -18.51 17.43 25.49
CA PHE A 12 -17.81 18.31 24.53
C PHE A 12 -16.28 18.35 24.69
N PHE A 13 -15.68 17.45 25.49
CA PHE A 13 -14.25 17.51 25.79
C PHE A 13 -13.47 16.19 25.60
N VAL A 14 -13.86 15.35 24.62
CA VAL A 14 -13.07 14.17 24.21
C VAL A 14 -12.96 14.05 22.67
N TYR A 15 -13.08 15.15 21.93
CA TYR A 15 -12.98 15.13 20.45
C TYR A 15 -11.87 16.03 19.89
N SER A 16 -10.78 16.21 20.64
CA SER A 16 -9.63 17.05 20.20
C SER A 16 -8.26 16.40 20.41
N PHE A 17 -8.19 15.07 20.55
CA PHE A 17 -6.93 14.35 20.81
C PHE A 17 -6.51 13.36 19.70
N LEU A 18 -7.13 13.38 18.52
CA LEU A 18 -6.84 12.45 17.42
C LEU A 18 -6.40 13.12 16.10
N PHE A 19 -6.19 14.42 16.12
CA PHE A 19 -5.45 15.10 15.08
C PHE A 19 -4.29 15.78 15.78
N GLY A 20 -3.09 15.19 15.71
CA GLY A 20 -1.90 16.03 15.79
C GLY A 20 -2.10 17.17 14.79
N ASP A 21 -1.73 18.38 15.20
CA ASP A 21 -1.95 19.53 14.36
C ASP A 21 -1.21 19.27 13.03
N ASP A 22 -1.94 19.26 11.90
CA ASP A 22 -1.34 19.08 10.57
C ASP A 22 -0.19 20.12 10.36
N SER A 23 -0.18 21.21 11.15
CA SER A 23 0.89 22.20 11.24
C SER A 23 2.24 21.63 11.71
N ASP A 24 2.26 20.68 12.66
CA ASP A 24 3.49 20.08 13.20
C ASP A 24 4.18 19.21 12.14
N ILE A 25 3.39 18.41 11.40
CA ILE A 25 3.90 17.59 10.28
C ILE A 25 4.47 18.50 9.19
N ARG A 26 3.76 19.59 8.84
CA ARG A 26 4.25 20.54 7.82
C ARG A 26 5.50 21.29 8.27
N SER A 27 5.57 21.68 9.54
CA SER A 27 6.77 22.26 10.17
C SER A 27 7.95 21.30 10.11
N TYR A 28 7.73 20.01 10.38
CA TYR A 28 8.75 18.98 10.24
C TYR A 28 9.24 18.86 8.78
N ILE A 29 8.32 18.77 7.82
CA ILE A 29 8.65 18.67 6.38
C ILE A 29 9.45 19.89 5.90
N SER A 30 9.13 21.10 6.37
CA SER A 30 9.87 22.31 6.00
C SER A 30 11.35 22.29 6.38
N LYS A 31 11.73 21.45 7.36
CA LYS A 31 13.11 21.28 7.85
C LYS A 31 13.86 20.16 7.13
N MET A 32 13.15 19.30 6.40
CA MET A 32 13.78 18.21 5.64
C MET A 32 14.54 18.74 4.43
N THR A 33 15.68 18.12 4.12
CA THR A 33 16.39 18.40 2.86
C THR A 33 15.63 17.85 1.65
N SER A 34 15.96 18.33 0.46
CA SER A 34 15.41 17.78 -0.79
C SER A 34 15.64 16.27 -0.90
N GLU A 35 16.82 15.78 -0.51
CA GLU A 35 17.18 14.36 -0.58
C GLU A 35 16.38 13.52 0.42
N GLU A 36 16.12 14.05 1.63
CA GLU A 36 15.25 13.40 2.61
C GLU A 36 13.81 13.29 2.11
N LYS A 37 13.28 14.37 1.52
CA LYS A 37 11.93 14.38 0.91
C LYS A 37 11.85 13.41 -0.27
N ALA A 38 12.84 13.45 -1.17
CA ALA A 38 12.94 12.55 -2.32
C ALA A 38 13.01 11.08 -1.89
N SER A 39 13.72 10.77 -0.81
CA SER A 39 13.81 9.42 -0.27
C SER A 39 12.46 8.93 0.26
N GLN A 40 11.69 9.79 0.93
CA GLN A 40 10.40 9.39 1.52
C GLN A 40 9.34 9.05 0.48
N VAL A 41 9.39 9.61 -0.73
CA VAL A 41 8.41 9.28 -1.80
C VAL A 41 8.76 8.00 -2.57
N LEU A 42 9.77 7.25 -2.15
CA LEU A 42 10.21 6.01 -2.81
C LEU A 42 9.86 4.76 -2.00
N MET A 43 9.32 3.77 -2.69
CA MET A 43 9.22 2.38 -2.24
C MET A 43 10.21 1.53 -3.02
N MET A 44 11.28 1.06 -2.35
CA MET A 44 12.35 0.32 -3.01
C MET A 44 12.27 -1.18 -2.72
N SER A 45 12.66 -2.01 -3.68
CA SER A 45 12.97 -3.41 -3.39
C SER A 45 14.17 -3.50 -2.46
N ILE A 46 14.25 -4.59 -1.70
CA ILE A 46 15.45 -4.90 -0.92
C ILE A 46 15.78 -6.39 -1.01
N GLU A 47 17.05 -6.69 -1.24
CA GLU A 47 17.55 -8.06 -1.34
C GLU A 47 17.85 -8.68 0.04
N GLY A 48 17.90 -10.01 0.06
CA GLY A 48 18.30 -10.81 1.21
C GLY A 48 17.14 -11.44 1.96
N GLU A 49 17.47 -12.42 2.80
CA GLU A 49 16.50 -13.27 3.49
C GLU A 49 16.83 -13.46 4.98
N LYS A 50 18.11 -13.32 5.36
CA LYS A 50 18.60 -13.64 6.73
C LYS A 50 18.89 -12.40 7.56
N LYS A 51 19.64 -11.46 6.99
CA LYS A 51 20.00 -10.18 7.60
C LYS A 51 20.20 -9.14 6.50
N PHE A 52 20.18 -7.86 6.86
CA PHE A 52 20.54 -6.76 5.97
C PHE A 52 21.89 -7.05 5.28
N PRO A 53 21.94 -7.11 3.94
CA PRO A 53 23.17 -7.33 3.21
C PRO A 53 24.12 -6.12 3.36
N PRO A 54 25.37 -6.31 3.86
CA PRO A 54 26.26 -5.18 4.15
C PRO A 54 26.58 -4.28 2.95
N TYR A 55 26.64 -4.85 1.73
CA TYR A 55 26.91 -4.09 0.50
C TYR A 55 25.82 -3.07 0.15
N LEU A 56 24.59 -3.23 0.67
CA LEU A 56 23.51 -2.26 0.49
C LEU A 56 23.70 -0.99 1.33
N SER A 57 24.68 -0.96 2.24
CA SER A 57 24.92 0.22 3.08
C SER A 57 25.30 1.46 2.26
N SER A 58 26.15 1.30 1.24
CA SER A 58 26.56 2.39 0.35
C SER A 58 25.47 2.76 -0.65
N TYR A 59 24.60 1.81 -1.00
CA TYR A 59 23.49 2.03 -1.94
C TYR A 59 22.47 3.06 -1.42
N PHE A 60 22.19 3.05 -0.11
CA PHE A 60 21.24 4.00 0.50
C PHE A 60 21.87 5.34 0.90
N ASP A 61 23.19 5.47 0.89
CA ASP A 61 23.94 6.71 1.14
C ASP A 61 23.43 7.52 2.36
N SER A 62 23.18 6.83 3.48
CA SER A 62 22.64 7.42 4.74
C SER A 62 21.22 7.98 4.66
N TYR A 63 20.50 7.81 3.54
CA TYR A 63 19.08 8.11 3.43
C TYR A 63 18.23 6.87 3.63
N THR A 64 17.00 7.05 4.09
CA THR A 64 16.04 5.95 4.28
C THR A 64 14.87 6.13 3.32
N PRO A 65 14.55 5.13 2.46
CA PRO A 65 13.37 5.20 1.62
C PRO A 65 12.08 5.25 2.45
N GLY A 66 11.01 5.79 1.88
CA GLY A 66 9.70 5.84 2.53
C GLY A 66 9.15 4.46 2.86
N ALA A 67 9.44 3.48 2.00
CA ALA A 67 9.02 2.09 2.14
C ALA A 67 10.02 1.11 1.50
N PHE A 68 9.96 -0.13 1.98
CA PHE A 68 10.55 -1.30 1.32
C PHE A 68 9.45 -2.24 0.84
N ILE A 69 9.55 -2.72 -0.40
CA ILE A 69 8.75 -3.85 -0.90
C ILE A 69 9.53 -5.16 -0.75
N LEU A 70 8.86 -6.17 -0.21
CA LEU A 70 9.38 -7.52 0.01
C LEU A 70 8.77 -8.49 -1.00
N PHE A 71 9.60 -9.29 -1.65
CA PHE A 71 9.24 -10.36 -2.56
C PHE A 71 9.42 -11.74 -1.92
N GLY A 72 9.05 -12.80 -2.64
CA GLY A 72 9.10 -14.18 -2.14
C GLY A 72 10.47 -14.60 -1.60
N TYR A 73 11.57 -14.09 -2.18
CA TYR A 73 12.93 -14.39 -1.74
C TYR A 73 13.32 -13.74 -0.40
N ASN A 74 12.51 -12.82 0.14
CA ASN A 74 12.76 -12.21 1.44
C ASN A 74 12.20 -13.02 2.61
N PHE A 75 11.42 -14.07 2.35
CA PHE A 75 10.71 -14.83 3.37
C PHE A 75 11.39 -16.19 3.62
N SER A 76 12.05 -16.29 4.78
CA SER A 76 12.62 -17.54 5.33
C SER A 76 11.59 -18.61 5.68
N ASP A 77 12.09 -19.79 6.03
CA ASP A 77 11.29 -20.96 6.41
C ASP A 77 10.73 -20.90 7.86
N THR A 78 11.03 -19.84 8.64
CA THR A 78 10.44 -19.64 9.97
C THR A 78 9.99 -18.19 10.19
N PRO A 79 8.91 -17.95 10.95
CA PRO A 79 8.45 -16.58 11.21
C PRO A 79 9.45 -15.75 12.01
N GLN A 80 10.25 -16.38 12.88
CA GLN A 80 11.34 -15.73 13.62
C GLN A 80 12.41 -15.18 12.68
N ALA A 81 12.83 -15.98 11.70
CA ALA A 81 13.87 -15.58 10.75
C ALA A 81 13.38 -14.44 9.85
N CYS A 82 12.13 -14.50 9.35
CA CYS A 82 11.52 -13.39 8.59
C CYS A 82 11.47 -12.10 9.42
N ALA A 83 10.96 -12.18 10.64
CA ALA A 83 10.88 -11.03 11.55
C ALA A 83 12.27 -10.46 11.89
N TYR A 84 13.26 -11.33 12.06
CA TYR A 84 14.65 -10.92 12.30
C TYR A 84 15.25 -10.21 11.08
N TYR A 85 15.04 -10.71 9.87
CA TYR A 85 15.48 -10.05 8.64
C TYR A 85 14.90 -8.64 8.53
N ILE A 86 13.58 -8.49 8.63
CA ILE A 86 12.89 -7.19 8.56
C ILE A 86 13.41 -6.23 9.65
N LYS A 87 13.55 -6.72 10.89
CA LYS A 87 14.15 -5.95 11.98
C LYS A 87 15.58 -5.52 11.66
N SER A 88 16.40 -6.40 11.10
CA SER A 88 17.79 -6.11 10.75
C SER A 88 17.91 -5.05 9.65
N VAL A 89 16.98 -5.05 8.68
CA VAL A 89 16.89 -4.00 7.66
C VAL A 89 16.61 -2.66 8.33
N LYS A 90 15.55 -2.57 9.14
CA LYS A 90 15.18 -1.34 9.86
C LYS A 90 16.34 -0.80 10.70
N GLN A 91 16.99 -1.67 11.48
CA GLN A 91 18.12 -1.28 12.33
C GLN A 91 19.33 -0.82 11.51
N SER A 92 19.59 -1.46 10.37
CA SER A 92 20.72 -1.08 9.52
C SER A 92 20.50 0.28 8.88
N VAL A 93 19.33 0.54 8.30
CA VAL A 93 19.02 1.87 7.71
C VAL A 93 18.96 2.98 8.78
N GLN A 94 18.47 2.66 9.99
CA GLN A 94 18.52 3.57 11.13
C GLN A 94 19.97 3.93 11.52
N ASN A 95 20.86 2.92 11.56
CA ASN A 95 22.27 3.13 11.88
C ASN A 95 23.01 3.92 10.80
N LEU A 96 22.65 3.74 9.53
CA LEU A 96 23.21 4.50 8.41
C LEU A 96 22.72 5.95 8.43
N SER A 97 21.49 6.18 8.88
CA SER A 97 20.89 7.52 8.92
C SER A 97 21.35 8.39 10.11
N LYS A 98 22.39 8.03 10.87
CA LYS A 98 22.80 8.76 12.10
C LYS A 98 23.18 10.23 11.86
N SER A 99 23.59 10.58 10.64
CA SER A 99 23.92 11.95 10.22
C SER A 99 22.76 12.69 9.53
N LYS A 100 21.60 12.04 9.41
CA LYS A 100 20.43 12.50 8.65
C LYS A 100 19.14 12.27 9.45
N THR A 101 18.02 12.72 8.92
CA THR A 101 16.71 12.44 9.51
C THR A 101 16.33 10.98 9.29
N PHE A 102 16.09 10.24 10.37
CA PHE A 102 15.58 8.87 10.30
C PHE A 102 14.06 8.84 10.50
N ILE A 103 13.35 8.48 9.44
CA ILE A 103 11.92 8.16 9.46
C ILE A 103 11.80 6.67 9.13
N PRO A 104 11.25 5.82 10.03
CA PRO A 104 11.16 4.39 9.76
C PRO A 104 10.39 4.11 8.46
N PRO A 105 10.88 3.19 7.61
CA PRO A 105 10.20 2.84 6.37
C PRO A 105 8.92 2.03 6.67
N PHE A 106 7.94 2.10 5.76
CA PHE A 106 6.97 1.01 5.67
C PHE A 106 7.67 -0.27 5.19
N PHE A 107 7.10 -1.42 5.53
CA PHE A 107 7.41 -2.68 4.87
C PHE A 107 6.13 -3.16 4.21
N ALA A 108 6.21 -3.46 2.93
CA ALA A 108 5.09 -3.80 2.07
C ALA A 108 5.31 -5.13 1.34
N SER A 109 4.24 -5.85 1.02
CA SER A 109 4.29 -7.03 0.16
C SER A 109 2.89 -7.40 -0.33
N ASP A 110 2.79 -8.27 -1.34
CA ASP A 110 1.51 -8.81 -1.82
C ASP A 110 1.04 -10.03 -1.03
N PHE A 111 -0.05 -9.87 -0.28
CA PHE A 111 -0.78 -10.96 0.36
C PHE A 111 -2.24 -10.97 -0.09
N GLU A 112 -2.46 -11.33 -1.36
CA GLU A 112 -3.80 -11.47 -1.94
C GLU A 112 -4.45 -12.80 -1.51
N GLY A 113 -3.64 -13.85 -1.36
CA GLY A 113 -4.11 -15.23 -1.22
C GLY A 113 -3.93 -16.02 -2.50
N GLY A 114 -4.29 -17.30 -2.47
CA GLY A 114 -4.14 -18.16 -3.64
C GLY A 114 -2.68 -18.23 -4.07
N ARG A 115 -2.37 -17.92 -5.33
CA ARG A 115 -1.00 -17.94 -5.88
C ARG A 115 -0.11 -16.78 -5.37
N VAL A 116 -0.70 -15.65 -4.98
CA VAL A 116 0.01 -14.44 -4.53
C VAL A 116 -0.07 -14.32 -3.00
N TYR A 117 0.75 -15.14 -2.33
CA TYR A 117 0.81 -15.18 -0.86
C TYR A 117 2.22 -15.51 -0.39
N ARG A 118 3.00 -14.49 -0.01
CA ARG A 118 4.45 -14.64 0.19
C ARG A 118 4.84 -15.42 1.45
N ILE A 119 3.98 -15.45 2.48
CA ILE A 119 4.27 -16.18 3.73
C ILE A 119 3.68 -17.61 3.76
N ARG A 120 3.29 -18.19 2.61
CA ARG A 120 2.64 -19.52 2.52
C ARG A 120 3.34 -20.62 3.32
N LYS A 121 4.68 -20.63 3.36
CA LYS A 121 5.46 -21.65 4.06
C LYS A 121 5.32 -21.58 5.58
N ILE A 122 5.08 -20.39 6.13
CA ILE A 122 5.14 -20.13 7.56
C ILE A 122 3.78 -19.78 8.19
N GLY A 123 2.91 -19.09 7.44
CA GLY A 123 1.58 -18.66 7.90
C GLY A 123 0.50 -19.73 7.73
N SER A 124 -0.73 -19.37 8.10
CA SER A 124 -1.93 -20.15 7.79
C SER A 124 -2.17 -20.19 6.28
N PRO A 125 -2.81 -21.23 5.73
CA PRO A 125 -3.28 -21.21 4.35
C PRO A 125 -4.18 -19.99 4.11
N LEU A 126 -3.98 -19.30 2.99
CA LEU A 126 -4.89 -18.26 2.51
C LEU A 126 -5.37 -18.67 1.11
N PRO A 127 -6.61 -19.17 0.96
CA PRO A 127 -7.17 -19.51 -0.35
C PRO A 127 -7.22 -18.28 -1.26
N SER A 128 -7.41 -18.51 -2.57
CA SER A 128 -7.56 -17.40 -3.51
C SER A 128 -8.81 -16.57 -3.20
N PRO A 129 -8.82 -15.25 -3.48
CA PRO A 129 -10.00 -14.40 -3.30
C PRO A 129 -11.28 -15.00 -3.88
N LYS A 130 -11.22 -15.56 -5.10
CA LYS A 130 -12.35 -16.25 -5.76
C LYS A 130 -12.85 -17.44 -4.97
N LYS A 131 -11.93 -18.20 -4.37
CA LYS A 131 -12.29 -19.35 -3.52
C LYS A 131 -12.91 -18.89 -2.21
N ILE A 132 -12.33 -17.88 -1.57
CA ILE A 132 -12.87 -17.29 -0.33
C ILE A 132 -14.32 -16.84 -0.54
N ALA A 133 -14.59 -16.06 -1.59
CA ALA A 133 -15.95 -15.59 -1.91
C ALA A 133 -16.96 -16.71 -2.19
N LYS A 134 -16.49 -17.88 -2.66
CA LYS A 134 -17.34 -19.06 -2.91
C LYS A 134 -17.53 -19.95 -1.68
N THR A 135 -16.57 -19.96 -0.77
CA THR A 135 -16.52 -20.97 0.30
C THR A 135 -16.80 -20.44 1.70
N LEU A 136 -16.59 -19.15 1.94
CA LEU A 136 -16.75 -18.53 3.25
C LEU A 136 -17.86 -17.49 3.20
N THR A 137 -18.58 -17.34 4.31
CA THR A 137 -19.40 -16.15 4.58
C THR A 137 -18.53 -14.88 4.68
N GLU A 138 -19.14 -13.70 4.64
CA GLU A 138 -18.43 -12.43 4.77
C GLU A 138 -17.78 -12.29 6.16
N GLU A 139 -18.46 -12.78 7.20
CA GLU A 139 -17.96 -12.81 8.58
C GLU A 139 -16.76 -13.73 8.73
N GLU A 140 -16.81 -14.93 8.15
CA GLU A 140 -15.68 -15.87 8.14
C GLU A 140 -14.50 -15.33 7.34
N ALA A 141 -14.76 -14.70 6.20
CA ALA A 141 -13.72 -14.07 5.39
C ALA A 141 -13.05 -12.93 6.16
N LEU A 142 -13.82 -12.04 6.80
CA LEU A 142 -13.30 -10.98 7.64
C LEU A 142 -12.41 -11.54 8.75
N ALA A 143 -12.88 -12.55 9.48
CA ALA A 143 -12.12 -13.17 10.57
C ALA A 143 -10.83 -13.83 10.07
N LEU A 144 -10.89 -14.53 8.93
CA LEU A 144 -9.71 -15.12 8.29
C LEU A 144 -8.68 -14.05 7.92
N TYR A 145 -9.12 -12.93 7.34
CA TYR A 145 -8.25 -11.81 6.99
C TYR A 145 -7.67 -11.11 8.21
N THR A 146 -8.42 -10.99 9.31
CA THR A 146 -7.91 -10.48 10.59
C THR A 146 -6.75 -11.34 11.10
N HIS A 147 -6.94 -12.65 11.22
CA HIS A 147 -5.89 -13.52 11.73
C HIS A 147 -4.69 -13.65 10.78
N THR A 148 -4.92 -13.53 9.47
CA THR A 148 -3.83 -13.46 8.49
C THR A 148 -3.03 -12.17 8.64
N ALA A 149 -3.71 -11.04 8.81
CA ALA A 149 -3.07 -9.74 9.03
C ALA A 149 -2.31 -9.68 10.37
N GLU A 150 -2.84 -10.28 11.44
CA GLU A 150 -2.11 -10.43 12.71
C GLU A 150 -0.78 -11.16 12.53
N GLN A 151 -0.77 -12.27 11.77
CA GLN A 151 0.45 -13.01 11.46
C GLN A 151 1.46 -12.13 10.69
N ILE A 152 1.01 -11.42 9.67
CA ILE A 152 1.87 -10.58 8.81
C ILE A 152 2.41 -9.37 9.60
N ASN A 153 1.55 -8.67 10.34
CA ASN A 153 1.91 -7.54 11.18
C ASN A 153 2.94 -7.94 12.26
N LEU A 154 2.80 -9.13 12.84
CA LEU A 154 3.79 -9.67 13.77
C LEU A 154 5.17 -9.88 13.14
N LEU A 155 5.30 -10.04 11.82
CA LEU A 155 6.60 -10.05 11.12
C LEU A 155 7.22 -8.65 10.95
N GLY A 156 6.49 -7.58 11.27
CA GLY A 156 6.94 -6.19 11.10
C GLY A 156 6.55 -5.56 9.76
N ILE A 157 5.54 -6.12 9.10
CA ILE A 157 5.02 -5.64 7.80
C ILE A 157 3.75 -4.84 8.03
N HIS A 158 3.67 -3.66 7.42
CA HIS A 158 2.63 -2.67 7.71
C HIS A 158 1.59 -2.55 6.59
N LEU A 159 2.02 -2.76 5.34
CA LEU A 159 1.24 -2.45 4.14
C LEU A 159 1.05 -3.71 3.30
N ASN A 160 -0.20 -4.14 3.12
CA ASN A 160 -0.55 -5.19 2.19
C ASN A 160 -0.93 -4.58 0.84
N LEU A 161 -0.26 -5.00 -0.22
CA LEU A 161 -0.56 -4.59 -1.61
C LEU A 161 -1.74 -5.39 -2.16
N ALA A 162 -2.90 -5.29 -1.50
CA ALA A 162 -4.14 -6.00 -1.81
C ALA A 162 -5.30 -5.31 -1.05
N PRO A 163 -6.57 -5.45 -1.49
CA PRO A 163 -7.08 -6.40 -2.47
C PRO A 163 -7.16 -5.85 -3.91
N ILE A 164 -7.32 -6.76 -4.87
CA ILE A 164 -7.73 -6.41 -6.23
C ILE A 164 -9.25 -6.19 -6.25
N VAL A 165 -9.69 -5.06 -6.80
CA VAL A 165 -11.11 -4.69 -6.90
C VAL A 165 -11.57 -4.50 -8.35
N GLU A 166 -10.82 -5.09 -9.27
CA GLU A 166 -11.12 -5.12 -10.70
C GLU A 166 -12.06 -6.28 -11.05
N LYS A 167 -12.78 -6.12 -12.16
CA LYS A 167 -13.51 -7.21 -12.81
C LYS A 167 -12.62 -7.85 -13.88
N GLU A 168 -12.66 -9.17 -13.99
CA GLU A 168 -12.04 -9.91 -15.09
C GLU A 168 -12.95 -9.81 -16.31
N ARG A 169 -12.39 -9.35 -17.43
CA ARG A 169 -13.14 -9.08 -18.67
C ARG A 169 -12.81 -10.08 -19.77
N SER A 170 -11.65 -10.74 -19.68
CA SER A 170 -11.25 -11.73 -20.67
C SER A 170 -12.15 -12.97 -20.64
N GLN A 171 -12.47 -13.48 -21.82
CA GLN A 171 -13.14 -14.77 -21.99
C GLN A 171 -12.08 -15.89 -21.86
N GLY A 172 -11.79 -16.36 -20.65
CA GLY A 172 -10.84 -17.45 -20.40
C GLY A 172 -10.08 -17.34 -19.07
N SER A 173 -8.89 -17.93 -19.01
CA SER A 173 -7.97 -17.79 -17.87
C SER A 173 -7.14 -16.50 -18.02
N GLY A 174 -7.74 -15.36 -17.68
CA GLY A 174 -7.05 -14.07 -17.64
C GLY A 174 -6.01 -13.98 -16.52
N PHE A 175 -5.21 -12.90 -16.53
CA PHE A 175 -4.15 -12.72 -15.54
C PHE A 175 -4.70 -12.44 -14.11
N LEU A 176 -5.96 -12.00 -14.00
CA LEU A 176 -6.64 -11.84 -12.71
C LEU A 176 -7.24 -13.16 -12.23
N ASP A 177 -8.02 -13.87 -13.06
CA ASP A 177 -8.65 -15.17 -12.78
C ASP A 177 -9.09 -15.40 -11.31
N ASP A 178 -8.27 -16.11 -10.51
CA ASP A 178 -8.60 -16.50 -9.14
C ASP A 178 -8.23 -15.43 -8.09
N ARG A 179 -7.53 -14.38 -8.50
CA ARG A 179 -7.08 -13.24 -7.68
C ARG A 179 -8.17 -12.21 -7.42
N ILE A 180 -9.30 -12.27 -8.12
CA ILE A 180 -10.48 -11.43 -7.84
C ILE A 180 -11.53 -12.20 -7.05
N PHE A 181 -12.35 -11.51 -6.27
CA PHE A 181 -13.43 -12.13 -5.51
C PHE A 181 -14.56 -12.66 -6.41
N SER A 182 -15.00 -11.84 -7.36
CA SER A 182 -16.09 -12.16 -8.28
C SER A 182 -16.13 -11.14 -9.42
N ASN A 183 -16.75 -11.54 -10.55
CA ASN A 183 -17.18 -10.60 -11.60
C ASN A 183 -18.53 -9.95 -11.27
N ASP A 184 -19.29 -10.53 -10.34
CA ASP A 184 -20.44 -9.87 -9.73
C ASP A 184 -19.94 -8.75 -8.80
N GLU A 185 -20.35 -7.52 -9.10
CA GLU A 185 -19.86 -6.33 -8.41
C GLU A 185 -20.28 -6.29 -6.93
N ASP A 186 -21.48 -6.77 -6.60
CA ASP A 186 -21.97 -6.77 -5.22
C ASP A 186 -21.17 -7.74 -4.37
N VAL A 187 -20.89 -8.94 -4.90
CA VAL A 187 -20.01 -9.92 -4.25
C VAL A 187 -18.59 -9.35 -4.13
N LEU A 188 -18.04 -8.77 -5.20
CA LEU A 188 -16.70 -8.16 -5.19
C LEU A 188 -16.56 -7.10 -4.09
N VAL A 189 -17.51 -6.17 -4.02
CA VAL A 189 -17.49 -5.06 -3.04
C VAL A 189 -17.61 -5.58 -1.61
N ARG A 190 -18.50 -6.54 -1.35
CA ARG A 190 -18.70 -7.09 0.00
C ARG A 190 -17.44 -7.79 0.53
N TYR A 191 -16.84 -8.67 -0.27
CA TYR A 191 -15.63 -9.39 0.16
C TYR A 191 -14.38 -8.50 0.16
N ALA A 192 -14.27 -7.50 -0.73
CA ALA A 192 -13.21 -6.51 -0.65
C ALA A 192 -13.30 -5.65 0.63
N LYS A 193 -14.51 -5.28 1.06
CA LYS A 193 -14.71 -4.58 2.35
C LYS A 193 -14.40 -5.48 3.54
N ALA A 194 -14.75 -6.77 3.48
CA ALA A 194 -14.38 -7.75 4.49
C ALA A 194 -12.85 -7.90 4.59
N PHE A 195 -12.15 -7.93 3.45
CA PHE A 195 -10.69 -7.93 3.37
C PHE A 195 -10.10 -6.69 4.05
N ILE A 196 -10.49 -5.49 3.62
CA ILE A 196 -9.94 -4.21 4.14
C ILE A 196 -10.19 -4.11 5.65
N SER A 197 -11.41 -4.43 6.08
CA SER A 197 -11.77 -4.42 7.51
C SER A 197 -10.98 -5.45 8.31
N GLY A 198 -10.78 -6.65 7.74
CA GLY A 198 -10.00 -7.72 8.35
C GLY A 198 -8.54 -7.31 8.54
N MET A 199 -7.91 -6.80 7.49
CA MET A 199 -6.53 -6.29 7.52
C MET A 199 -6.35 -5.18 8.56
N LYS A 200 -7.27 -4.20 8.57
CA LYS A 200 -7.27 -3.11 9.55
C LYS A 200 -7.36 -3.64 10.99
N LYS A 201 -8.25 -4.60 11.26
CA LYS A 201 -8.37 -5.23 12.59
C LYS A 201 -7.10 -5.98 13.01
N GLY A 202 -6.37 -6.59 12.06
CA GLY A 202 -5.07 -7.22 12.33
C GLY A 202 -3.89 -6.24 12.43
N GLY A 203 -4.14 -4.94 12.28
CA GLY A 203 -3.15 -3.88 12.38
C GLY A 203 -2.35 -3.65 11.10
N MET A 204 -2.96 -3.87 9.93
CA MET A 204 -2.35 -3.63 8.62
C MET A 204 -3.14 -2.62 7.78
N LEU A 205 -2.44 -1.90 6.91
CA LEU A 205 -3.05 -1.15 5.80
C LEU A 205 -3.35 -2.09 4.63
N SER A 206 -4.45 -1.80 3.94
CA SER A 206 -4.77 -2.42 2.64
C SER A 206 -4.50 -1.43 1.52
N THR A 207 -4.16 -1.95 0.35
CA THR A 207 -3.95 -1.18 -0.86
C THR A 207 -4.91 -1.66 -1.94
N VAL A 208 -5.93 -0.86 -2.20
CA VAL A 208 -6.94 -1.15 -3.22
C VAL A 208 -6.32 -0.96 -4.59
N LYS A 209 -6.34 -2.01 -5.43
CA LYS A 209 -5.61 -2.03 -6.70
C LYS A 209 -6.36 -2.72 -7.85
N HIS A 210 -5.97 -2.49 -9.10
CA HIS A 210 -5.07 -1.41 -9.59
C HIS A 210 -5.98 -0.32 -10.17
N PHE A 211 -6.01 0.89 -9.60
CA PHE A 211 -6.95 1.93 -10.05
C PHE A 211 -6.48 2.57 -11.37
N PRO A 212 -7.37 2.87 -12.34
CA PRO A 212 -8.82 2.60 -12.35
C PRO A 212 -9.19 1.17 -12.75
N GLY A 213 -8.21 0.41 -13.23
CA GLY A 213 -8.28 -0.98 -13.64
C GLY A 213 -7.17 -1.24 -14.65
N ASN A 214 -7.01 -2.49 -15.05
CA ASN A 214 -6.20 -2.88 -16.19
C ASN A 214 -7.10 -3.31 -17.36
N ALA A 215 -6.55 -3.26 -18.57
CA ALA A 215 -7.11 -3.99 -19.70
C ALA A 215 -6.85 -5.49 -19.54
N GLU A 216 -7.36 -6.31 -20.47
CA GLU A 216 -7.15 -7.76 -20.46
C GLU A 216 -5.66 -8.15 -20.61
N THR A 217 -4.89 -7.30 -21.27
CA THR A 217 -3.45 -7.49 -21.45
C THR A 217 -2.70 -7.22 -20.16
N ASP A 218 -1.92 -8.22 -19.73
CA ASP A 218 -1.07 -8.15 -18.54
C ASP A 218 0.00 -7.04 -18.70
N PRO A 219 -0.01 -5.99 -17.86
CA PRO A 219 0.98 -4.91 -17.93
C PRO A 219 2.42 -5.36 -17.62
N HIS A 220 2.65 -6.58 -17.09
CA HIS A 220 3.98 -7.15 -16.97
C HIS A 220 4.56 -7.60 -18.32
N LEU A 221 3.72 -7.80 -19.33
CA LEU A 221 4.12 -8.34 -20.64
C LEU A 221 4.19 -7.27 -21.71
N SER A 222 3.25 -6.33 -21.73
CA SER A 222 3.16 -5.27 -22.75
C SER A 222 2.28 -4.09 -22.31
N LYS A 223 2.16 -3.08 -23.17
CA LYS A 223 1.28 -1.93 -22.95
C LYS A 223 -0.17 -2.38 -22.76
N SER A 224 -0.81 -1.93 -21.68
CA SER A 224 -2.22 -2.17 -21.38
C SER A 224 -3.05 -0.94 -21.75
N ILE A 225 -4.06 -1.08 -22.60
CA ILE A 225 -4.89 0.04 -23.09
C ILE A 225 -6.35 -0.27 -22.83
N ILE A 226 -7.02 0.60 -22.08
CA ILE A 226 -8.45 0.60 -21.83
C ILE A 226 -9.10 1.50 -22.88
N ASP A 227 -9.64 0.85 -23.91
CA ASP A 227 -10.32 1.51 -25.02
C ASP A 227 -11.80 1.12 -25.01
N VAL A 228 -12.57 1.81 -24.17
CA VAL A 228 -14.01 1.61 -24.01
C VAL A 228 -14.71 2.95 -23.92
N ASP A 229 -16.00 2.96 -24.25
CA ASP A 229 -16.84 4.15 -24.09
C ASP A 229 -16.84 4.64 -22.64
N GLN A 230 -17.00 5.95 -22.47
CA GLN A 230 -16.96 6.59 -21.16
C GLN A 230 -17.97 5.95 -20.17
N ASP A 231 -19.20 5.66 -20.59
CA ASP A 231 -20.21 5.03 -19.73
C ASP A 231 -19.80 3.64 -19.25
N ILE A 232 -19.16 2.85 -20.13
CA ILE A 232 -18.60 1.54 -19.78
C ILE A 232 -17.44 1.71 -18.80
N PHE A 233 -16.56 2.69 -19.02
CA PHE A 233 -15.47 3.00 -18.11
C PHE A 233 -15.99 3.36 -16.71
N TYR A 234 -17.00 4.23 -16.60
CA TYR A 234 -17.60 4.58 -15.32
C TYR A 234 -18.22 3.36 -14.63
N ARG A 235 -19.04 2.58 -15.36
CA ARG A 235 -19.74 1.41 -14.81
C ARG A 235 -18.78 0.31 -14.37
N ASP A 236 -17.78 -0.02 -15.17
CA ASP A 236 -17.00 -1.24 -15.00
C ASP A 236 -15.62 -1.02 -14.40
N PHE A 237 -15.07 0.19 -14.47
CA PHE A 237 -13.74 0.52 -13.94
C PHE A 237 -13.87 1.43 -12.72
N ILE A 238 -14.63 2.52 -12.78
CA ILE A 238 -14.70 3.47 -11.66
C ILE A 238 -15.65 2.99 -10.55
N ASN A 239 -16.81 2.44 -10.89
CA ASN A 239 -17.84 2.12 -9.90
C ASN A 239 -17.42 1.11 -8.82
N PRO A 240 -16.69 0.01 -9.13
CA PRO A 240 -16.21 -0.91 -8.09
C PRO A 240 -15.33 -0.21 -7.05
N PHE A 241 -14.40 0.64 -7.49
CA PHE A 241 -13.57 1.44 -6.59
C PHE A 241 -14.43 2.44 -5.82
N ARG A 242 -15.34 3.18 -6.47
CA ARG A 242 -16.24 4.13 -5.81
C ARG A 242 -16.96 3.53 -4.62
N ARG A 243 -17.50 2.32 -4.77
CA ARG A 243 -18.25 1.64 -3.70
C ARG A 243 -17.39 1.23 -2.50
N ILE A 244 -16.07 1.23 -2.64
CA ILE A 244 -15.11 0.77 -1.65
C ILE A 244 -14.34 1.95 -1.01
N ILE A 245 -13.86 2.90 -1.82
CA ILE A 245 -12.93 3.96 -1.39
C ILE A 245 -13.50 5.38 -1.44
N TYR A 246 -14.78 5.57 -1.75
CA TYR A 246 -15.37 6.92 -1.75
C TYR A 246 -15.20 7.60 -0.39
N GLY A 247 -14.56 8.76 -0.36
CA GLY A 247 -14.32 9.53 0.86
C GLY A 247 -13.32 8.89 1.84
N SER A 248 -12.68 7.77 1.47
CA SER A 248 -11.80 7.03 2.38
C SER A 248 -10.37 7.58 2.41
N ASP A 249 -9.62 7.12 3.41
CA ASP A 249 -8.20 7.38 3.62
C ASP A 249 -7.36 6.09 3.55
N GLU A 250 -7.87 5.09 2.81
CA GLU A 250 -7.14 3.85 2.51
C GLU A 250 -5.95 4.11 1.56
N VAL A 251 -5.16 3.10 1.22
CA VAL A 251 -4.11 3.23 0.20
C VAL A 251 -4.67 2.76 -1.16
N VAL A 252 -4.33 3.46 -2.24
CA VAL A 252 -4.68 3.05 -3.60
C VAL A 252 -3.42 2.89 -4.42
N LEU A 253 -3.32 1.79 -5.18
CA LEU A 253 -2.25 1.57 -6.14
C LEU A 253 -2.76 1.86 -7.55
N ILE A 254 -2.04 2.73 -8.27
CA ILE A 254 -2.39 3.19 -9.61
C ILE A 254 -1.79 2.28 -10.69
N SER A 255 -2.63 1.88 -11.64
CA SER A 255 -2.28 1.08 -12.80
C SER A 255 -1.42 1.86 -13.80
N HIS A 256 -0.60 1.12 -14.55
CA HIS A 256 0.14 1.61 -15.72
C HIS A 256 -0.69 1.55 -17.02
N ALA A 257 -1.96 1.17 -16.97
CA ALA A 257 -2.84 1.13 -18.13
C ALA A 257 -3.08 2.55 -18.68
N GLU A 258 -3.13 2.67 -20.00
CA GLU A 258 -3.62 3.86 -20.70
C GLU A 258 -5.15 3.82 -20.75
N VAL A 259 -5.81 4.96 -20.61
CA VAL A 259 -7.26 5.09 -20.85
C VAL A 259 -7.46 6.02 -22.03
N SER A 260 -7.87 5.48 -23.18
CA SER A 260 -7.74 6.14 -24.49
C SER A 260 -8.42 7.51 -24.57
N PHE A 261 -9.60 7.66 -23.94
CA PHE A 261 -10.35 8.93 -23.96
C PHE A 261 -9.87 9.95 -22.91
N ILE A 262 -9.00 9.55 -21.97
CA ILE A 262 -8.42 10.46 -20.98
C ILE A 262 -7.15 11.09 -21.56
N GLU A 263 -6.09 10.31 -21.72
CA GLU A 263 -4.81 10.75 -22.27
C GLU A 263 -4.05 9.55 -22.85
N LYS A 264 -3.26 9.76 -23.92
CA LYS A 264 -2.41 8.72 -24.53
C LYS A 264 -1.12 8.46 -23.75
N LYS A 265 -1.26 8.16 -22.47
CA LYS A 265 -0.17 7.78 -21.56
C LYS A 265 -0.71 6.91 -20.42
N PRO A 266 0.15 6.15 -19.73
CA PRO A 266 -0.20 5.44 -18.50
C PRO A 266 -0.96 6.32 -17.50
N PHE A 267 -1.99 5.77 -16.86
CA PHE A 267 -2.84 6.49 -15.92
C PHE A 267 -2.05 7.04 -14.73
N CYS A 268 -1.01 6.33 -14.29
CA CYS A 268 -0.07 6.80 -13.27
C CYS A 268 0.67 8.10 -13.64
N PHE A 269 0.69 8.51 -14.91
CA PHE A 269 1.25 9.78 -15.41
C PHE A 269 0.17 10.82 -15.76
N SER A 270 -1.10 10.49 -15.55
CA SER A 270 -2.23 11.35 -15.89
C SER A 270 -2.67 12.15 -14.68
N LYS A 271 -2.19 13.40 -14.59
CA LYS A 271 -2.69 14.37 -13.61
C LYS A 271 -4.20 14.56 -13.74
N ILE A 272 -4.68 14.66 -14.98
CA ILE A 272 -6.10 14.81 -15.29
C ILE A 272 -6.89 13.60 -14.76
N GLY A 273 -6.40 12.38 -15.01
CA GLY A 273 -7.02 11.14 -14.55
C GLY A 273 -7.06 11.03 -13.02
N ILE A 274 -5.93 11.25 -12.36
CA ILE A 274 -5.81 11.17 -10.91
C ILE A 274 -6.66 12.26 -10.22
N GLU A 275 -6.58 13.51 -10.67
CA GLU A 275 -7.36 14.61 -10.07
C GLU A 275 -8.86 14.43 -10.31
N LYS A 276 -9.27 14.20 -11.56
CA LYS A 276 -10.70 14.09 -11.90
C LYS A 276 -11.33 12.89 -11.23
N PHE A 277 -10.83 11.69 -11.50
CA PHE A 277 -11.55 10.47 -11.09
C PHE A 277 -11.25 10.12 -9.64
N LEU A 278 -9.99 10.10 -9.22
CA LEU A 278 -9.65 9.64 -7.88
C LEU A 278 -9.85 10.72 -6.81
N ARG A 279 -9.20 11.89 -6.95
CA ARG A 279 -9.28 12.94 -5.92
C ARG A 279 -10.65 13.62 -5.87
N ASN A 280 -11.24 13.97 -7.02
CA ASN A 280 -12.49 14.74 -7.06
C ASN A 280 -13.74 13.85 -7.05
N GLU A 281 -13.92 12.99 -8.04
CA GLU A 281 -15.15 12.18 -8.16
C GLU A 281 -15.28 11.16 -7.03
N LEU A 282 -14.19 10.47 -6.67
CA LEU A 282 -14.20 9.54 -5.53
C LEU A 282 -13.96 10.23 -4.18
N ASN A 283 -13.65 11.53 -4.15
CA ASN A 283 -13.31 12.26 -2.93
C ASN A 283 -12.22 11.52 -2.11
N PHE A 284 -11.26 10.89 -2.77
CA PHE A 284 -10.26 10.03 -2.12
C PHE A 284 -9.19 10.86 -1.40
N LYS A 285 -9.02 10.60 -0.10
CA LYS A 285 -8.14 11.38 0.79
C LYS A 285 -6.88 10.64 1.21
N GLY A 286 -6.75 9.39 0.80
CA GLY A 286 -5.66 8.52 1.22
C GLY A 286 -4.38 8.68 0.41
N LEU A 287 -3.46 7.75 0.66
CA LEU A 287 -2.15 7.68 0.03
C LEU A 287 -2.28 7.04 -1.37
N ILE A 288 -1.70 7.70 -2.37
CA ILE A 288 -1.62 7.18 -3.74
C ILE A 288 -0.24 6.58 -3.98
N ILE A 289 -0.16 5.30 -4.34
CA ILE A 289 1.09 4.64 -4.69
C ILE A 289 1.04 4.14 -6.14
N THR A 290 2.19 3.99 -6.80
CA THR A 290 2.25 3.42 -8.14
C THR A 290 2.40 1.90 -8.09
N ASP A 291 2.04 1.21 -9.17
CA ASP A 291 2.64 -0.10 -9.48
C ASP A 291 4.14 0.05 -9.79
N ASP A 292 4.85 -1.05 -9.94
CA ASP A 292 6.31 -1.05 -10.08
C ASP A 292 6.78 -0.36 -11.37
N MET A 293 7.65 0.63 -11.24
CA MET A 293 8.21 1.38 -12.37
C MET A 293 9.14 0.54 -13.25
N ALA A 294 9.59 -0.63 -12.77
CA ALA A 294 10.39 -1.57 -13.54
C ALA A 294 9.58 -2.36 -14.60
N MET A 295 8.24 -2.27 -14.57
CA MET A 295 7.36 -3.05 -15.43
C MET A 295 7.50 -2.75 -16.91
N LYS A 296 7.32 -3.78 -17.75
CA LYS A 296 7.48 -3.67 -19.21
C LYS A 296 6.50 -2.68 -19.85
N ALA A 297 5.30 -2.51 -19.30
CA ALA A 297 4.33 -1.51 -19.78
C ALA A 297 4.89 -0.09 -19.86
N LEU A 298 5.91 0.24 -19.07
CA LEU A 298 6.55 1.57 -19.04
C LEU A 298 7.85 1.64 -19.84
N LYS A 299 8.31 0.52 -20.41
CA LYS A 299 9.55 0.45 -21.20
C LYS A 299 9.33 0.57 -22.71
N THR A 300 8.11 0.91 -23.14
CA THR A 300 7.69 0.80 -24.53
C THR A 300 8.06 1.99 -25.41
N ASP A 301 8.37 3.14 -24.84
CA ASP A 301 8.66 4.39 -25.57
C ASP A 301 10.05 4.96 -25.31
N GLY A 302 10.95 4.17 -24.72
CA GLY A 302 12.34 4.52 -24.49
C GLY A 302 12.60 5.47 -23.32
N ARG A 303 11.57 5.84 -22.54
CA ARG A 303 11.75 6.65 -21.33
C ARG A 303 12.56 5.92 -20.26
N SER A 304 13.37 6.68 -19.53
CA SER A 304 14.11 6.17 -18.39
C SER A 304 13.18 5.92 -17.19
N THR A 305 13.59 5.04 -16.28
CA THR A 305 12.89 4.82 -14.99
C THR A 305 12.79 6.13 -14.21
N GLU A 306 13.85 6.93 -14.23
CA GLU A 306 13.98 8.24 -13.63
C GLU A 306 12.90 9.21 -14.14
N ASP A 307 12.71 9.31 -15.46
CA ASP A 307 11.68 10.15 -16.06
C ASP A 307 10.27 9.69 -15.65
N ASN A 308 10.04 8.37 -15.64
CA ASN A 308 8.76 7.78 -15.25
C ASN A 308 8.41 8.09 -13.78
N VAL A 309 9.41 8.05 -12.87
CA VAL A 309 9.22 8.45 -11.46
C VAL A 309 8.82 9.93 -11.35
N LEU A 310 9.51 10.82 -12.07
CA LEU A 310 9.20 12.25 -12.05
C LEU A 310 7.78 12.54 -12.58
N LEU A 311 7.37 11.86 -13.66
CA LEU A 311 6.04 11.98 -14.24
C LEU A 311 4.95 11.51 -13.27
N ALA A 312 5.16 10.37 -12.59
CA ALA A 312 4.18 9.85 -11.63
C ALA A 312 3.99 10.77 -10.42
N LEU A 313 5.10 11.27 -9.85
CA LEU A 313 5.05 12.22 -8.74
C LEU A 313 4.33 13.51 -9.15
N ALA A 314 4.67 14.06 -10.33
CA ALA A 314 4.04 15.26 -10.87
C ALA A 314 2.54 15.06 -11.17
N ALA A 315 2.12 13.83 -11.52
CA ALA A 315 0.73 13.50 -11.80
C ALA A 315 -0.15 13.39 -10.53
N GLY A 316 0.44 13.27 -9.33
CA GLY A 316 -0.32 13.17 -8.09
C GLY A 316 -0.13 11.87 -7.32
N CYS A 317 0.78 10.99 -7.73
CA CYS A 317 1.18 9.82 -6.92
C CYS A 317 2.07 10.27 -5.75
N ASP A 318 1.79 9.79 -4.54
CA ASP A 318 2.49 10.18 -3.31
C ASP A 318 3.73 9.32 -3.05
N MET A 319 3.70 8.06 -3.48
CA MET A 319 4.84 7.14 -3.37
C MET A 319 5.01 6.34 -4.66
N VAL A 320 6.26 6.24 -5.14
CA VAL A 320 6.59 5.51 -6.36
C VAL A 320 7.33 4.23 -6.02
N MET A 321 6.81 3.11 -6.51
CA MET A 321 7.44 1.79 -6.38
C MET A 321 8.49 1.59 -7.47
N CYS A 322 9.70 1.18 -7.08
CA CYS A 322 10.74 0.81 -8.02
C CYS A 322 11.51 -0.40 -7.49
N SER A 323 11.44 -1.52 -8.23
CA SER A 323 12.20 -2.72 -7.90
C SER A 323 13.61 -2.75 -8.46
N GLU A 324 13.96 -1.82 -9.37
CA GLU A 324 15.32 -1.67 -9.89
C GLU A 324 16.26 -1.07 -8.83
N PRO A 325 17.56 -1.45 -8.81
CA PRO A 325 18.52 -0.93 -7.86
C PRO A 325 18.99 0.49 -8.26
N LYS A 326 18.08 1.47 -8.26
CA LYS A 326 18.29 2.86 -8.71
C LYS A 326 18.06 3.94 -7.63
N PHE A 327 18.12 3.59 -6.34
CA PHE A 327 17.72 4.50 -5.26
C PHE A 327 18.48 5.84 -5.30
N LYS A 328 19.79 5.82 -5.48
CA LYS A 328 20.62 7.03 -5.49
C LYS A 328 20.27 7.94 -6.67
N GLU A 329 20.15 7.36 -7.85
CA GLU A 329 19.81 8.04 -9.10
C GLU A 329 18.42 8.69 -8.99
N LEU A 330 17.44 7.95 -8.43
CA LEU A 330 16.09 8.46 -8.20
C LEU A 330 16.08 9.61 -7.19
N VAL A 331 16.80 9.50 -6.07
CA VAL A 331 16.91 10.58 -5.09
C VAL A 331 17.54 11.82 -5.72
N GLU A 332 18.57 11.66 -6.55
CA GLU A 332 19.24 12.77 -7.23
C GLU A 332 18.31 13.51 -8.20
N VAL A 333 17.63 12.80 -9.11
CA VAL A 333 16.77 13.44 -10.12
C VAL A 333 15.55 14.13 -9.49
N ILE A 334 14.93 13.52 -8.47
CA ILE A 334 13.81 14.11 -7.74
C ILE A 334 14.27 15.37 -6.99
N SER A 335 15.40 15.29 -6.29
CA SER A 335 15.98 16.42 -5.56
C SER A 335 16.36 17.58 -6.47
N LYS A 336 16.94 17.28 -7.63
CA LYS A 336 17.28 18.29 -8.65
C LYS A 336 16.04 18.99 -9.18
N LYS A 337 14.97 18.24 -9.49
CA LYS A 337 13.71 18.83 -9.96
C LYS A 337 13.04 19.69 -8.90
N MET A 338 13.02 19.27 -7.63
CA MET A 338 12.51 20.09 -6.52
C MET A 338 13.26 21.41 -6.35
N LYS A 339 14.59 21.41 -6.52
CA LYS A 339 15.40 22.64 -6.44
C LYS A 339 15.15 23.59 -7.61
N ALA A 340 14.78 23.04 -8.78
CA ALA A 340 14.53 23.82 -9.99
C ALA A 340 13.07 24.33 -10.10
N GLU A 341 12.10 23.59 -9.55
CA GLU A 341 10.67 23.83 -9.77
C GLU A 341 9.90 23.88 -8.44
N SER A 342 9.46 25.09 -8.05
CA SER A 342 8.74 25.32 -6.79
C SER A 342 7.40 24.58 -6.70
N ASP A 343 6.68 24.45 -7.81
CA ASP A 343 5.43 23.68 -7.87
C ASP A 343 5.68 22.18 -7.64
N PHE A 344 6.80 21.65 -8.16
CA PHE A 344 7.18 20.26 -7.92
C PHE A 344 7.60 20.05 -6.46
N LEU A 345 8.35 20.99 -5.86
CA LEU A 345 8.65 20.95 -4.43
C LEU A 345 7.37 20.90 -3.58
N LYS A 346 6.40 21.78 -3.85
CA LYS A 346 5.11 21.77 -3.15
C LYS A 346 4.39 20.43 -3.31
N ARG A 347 4.39 19.87 -4.52
CA ARG A 347 3.81 18.55 -4.79
C ARG A 347 4.46 17.46 -3.96
N ILE A 348 5.79 17.45 -3.83
CA ILE A 348 6.51 16.49 -3.00
C ILE A 348 6.24 16.73 -1.51
N ASP A 349 6.15 17.97 -1.05
CA ASP A 349 5.79 18.27 0.34
C ASP A 349 4.41 17.70 0.70
N ASP A 350 3.42 17.82 -0.20
CA ASP A 350 2.10 17.22 -0.01
C ASP A 350 2.14 15.68 -0.04
N ALA A 351 3.00 15.09 -0.88
CA ALA A 351 3.21 13.63 -0.91
C ALA A 351 3.81 13.12 0.41
N VAL A 352 4.90 13.75 0.87
CA VAL A 352 5.55 13.43 2.15
C VAL A 352 4.58 13.61 3.31
N PHE A 353 3.75 14.67 3.29
CA PHE A 353 2.70 14.87 4.28
C PHE A 353 1.74 13.68 4.37
N ASN A 354 1.22 13.19 3.24
CA ASN A 354 0.33 12.03 3.21
C ASN A 354 1.03 10.76 3.73
N ILE A 355 2.32 10.59 3.41
CA ILE A 355 3.13 9.47 3.89
C ILE A 355 3.31 9.53 5.41
N LEU A 356 3.70 10.67 5.96
CA LEU A 356 3.92 10.84 7.41
C LEU A 356 2.62 10.69 8.19
N LYS A 357 1.51 11.29 7.70
CA LYS A 357 0.18 11.11 8.28
C LYS A 357 -0.23 9.63 8.33
N THR A 358 0.08 8.87 7.27
CA THR A 358 -0.18 7.43 7.22
C THR A 358 0.72 6.66 8.21
N LYS A 359 2.00 7.05 8.38
CA LYS A 359 2.91 6.44 9.37
C LYS A 359 2.46 6.71 10.81
N ILE A 360 1.93 7.91 11.09
CA ILE A 360 1.34 8.29 12.39
C ILE A 360 0.11 7.43 12.68
N LYS A 361 -0.82 7.33 11.72
CA LYS A 361 -2.02 6.47 11.82
C LYS A 361 -1.66 5.01 12.15
N MET A 362 -0.53 4.52 11.64
CA MET A 362 -0.03 3.17 11.88
C MET A 362 0.82 3.03 13.15
N GLY A 363 1.05 4.11 13.89
CA GLY A 363 1.88 4.10 15.10
C GLY A 363 3.35 3.76 14.83
N ILE A 364 3.83 4.02 13.61
CA ILE A 364 5.23 3.84 13.22
C ILE A 364 6.08 5.01 13.71
N ILE A 365 5.50 6.21 13.65
CA ILE A 365 6.02 7.46 14.21
C ILE A 365 4.94 8.13 15.07
N ASP A 366 5.35 9.00 15.99
CA ASP A 366 4.42 9.87 16.74
C ASP A 366 4.07 11.14 15.97
N GLU A 367 3.18 11.97 16.53
CA GLU A 367 2.73 13.23 15.95
C GLU A 367 3.87 14.24 15.72
N THR A 368 5.01 14.08 16.41
CA THR A 368 6.23 14.88 16.20
C THR A 368 7.19 14.26 15.19
N CYS A 369 6.71 13.27 14.43
CA CYS A 369 7.44 12.49 13.44
C CYS A 369 8.64 11.70 14.00
N ARG A 370 8.64 11.36 15.30
CA ARG A 370 9.71 10.55 15.91
C ARG A 370 9.38 9.05 15.84
N PRO A 371 10.37 8.17 15.62
CA PRO A 371 10.18 6.72 15.61
C PRO A 371 9.54 6.20 16.90
N ILE A 372 8.53 5.32 16.76
CA ILE A 372 7.98 4.54 17.88
C ILE A 372 8.63 3.15 17.90
N GLU A 373 9.44 2.87 18.92
CA GLU A 373 10.09 1.57 19.09
C GLU A 373 9.27 0.64 20.00
N LYS A 374 8.20 0.05 19.46
CA LYS A 374 7.36 -0.95 20.18
C LYS A 374 7.40 -2.36 19.59
N TYR A 375 8.05 -2.54 18.43
CA TYR A 375 8.00 -3.82 17.72
C TYR A 375 8.86 -4.89 18.38
N LYS A 376 8.22 -6.01 18.75
CA LYS A 376 8.87 -7.24 19.19
C LYS A 376 8.09 -8.43 18.63
N PHE A 377 8.78 -9.30 17.88
CA PHE A 377 8.18 -10.53 17.39
C PHE A 377 7.66 -11.38 18.56
N ASN A 378 6.39 -11.78 18.49
CA ASN A 378 5.74 -12.63 19.48
C ASN A 378 5.35 -13.97 18.83
N LYS A 379 6.12 -15.01 19.14
CA LYS A 379 5.93 -16.36 18.62
C LYS A 379 4.56 -16.93 18.96
N GLU A 380 4.13 -16.79 20.21
CA GLU A 380 2.86 -17.36 20.70
C GLU A 380 1.66 -16.72 20.01
N LYS A 381 1.64 -15.40 19.89
CA LYS A 381 0.58 -14.67 19.17
C LYS A 381 0.54 -15.07 17.68
N PHE A 382 1.70 -15.24 17.05
CA PHE A 382 1.77 -15.65 15.64
C PHE A 382 1.12 -17.01 15.43
N TYR A 383 1.51 -18.02 16.22
CA TYR A 383 0.96 -19.37 16.07
C TYR A 383 -0.50 -19.47 16.55
N LYS A 384 -0.92 -18.64 17.51
CA LYS A 384 -2.33 -18.52 17.89
C LYS A 384 -3.18 -18.01 16.71
N ALA A 385 -2.81 -16.87 16.12
CA ALA A 385 -3.52 -16.32 14.96
C ALA A 385 -3.51 -17.30 13.77
N LYS A 386 -2.39 -17.99 13.54
CA LYS A 386 -2.31 -19.08 12.55
C LYS A 386 -3.35 -20.18 12.80
N LYS A 387 -3.44 -20.67 14.04
CA LYS A 387 -4.40 -21.73 14.43
C LYS A 387 -5.85 -21.25 14.28
N ASP A 388 -6.14 -20.02 14.66
CA ASP A 388 -7.48 -19.44 14.56
C ASP A 388 -7.93 -19.32 13.09
N ALA A 389 -7.04 -18.85 12.20
CA ALA A 389 -7.27 -18.87 10.75
C ALA A 389 -7.50 -20.29 10.19
N GLU A 390 -6.70 -21.27 10.62
CA GLU A 390 -6.84 -22.66 10.19
C GLU A 390 -8.18 -23.28 10.65
N ASN A 391 -8.69 -22.91 11.83
CA ASN A 391 -9.98 -23.40 12.33
C ASN A 391 -11.16 -22.90 11.48
N ILE A 392 -11.14 -21.62 11.05
CA ILE A 392 -12.15 -21.06 10.13
C ILE A 392 -12.21 -21.89 8.84
N LEU A 393 -11.05 -22.22 8.27
CA LEU A 393 -10.95 -23.00 7.03
C LEU A 393 -11.36 -24.47 7.19
N LYS A 394 -11.31 -25.02 8.41
CA LYS A 394 -11.77 -26.40 8.69
C LYS A 394 -13.27 -26.46 8.89
N ASN A 395 -13.83 -25.54 9.67
CA ASN A 395 -15.26 -25.52 10.01
C ASN A 395 -16.11 -25.26 8.75
N SER A 396 -15.67 -24.37 7.87
CA SER A 396 -16.34 -24.09 6.59
C SER A 396 -16.35 -25.28 5.60
N LYS A 397 -15.47 -26.27 5.77
CA LYS A 397 -15.50 -27.50 4.97
C LYS A 397 -16.46 -28.56 5.52
N GLN A 398 -16.89 -28.43 6.78
CA GLN A 398 -17.80 -29.38 7.43
C GLN A 398 -19.27 -28.94 7.31
N SER A 399 -19.52 -27.65 7.04
CA SER A 399 -20.84 -27.07 6.85
C SER A 399 -21.36 -27.12 5.41
N LYS A 400 -20.60 -27.72 4.49
CA LYS A 400 -20.94 -27.95 3.08
C LYS A 400 -20.90 -29.44 2.80
#